data_AF-A0A7V7PKX6-F1
#
_entry.id   AF-A0A7V7PKX6-F1
#
_cell.length_a   1.000
_cell.length_b   1.000
_cell.length_c   1.000
_cell.angle_alpha   90.00
_cell.angle_beta   90.00
_cell.angle_gamma   90.00
#
_symmetry.space_group_name_H-M   'P 1'
#
loop_
_entity.id
_entity.type
_entity.pdbx_description
1 polymer ?
#
loop_
_entity_poly.entity_id
_entity_poly.type
_entity_poly.pdbx_seq_one_letter_code
_entity_poly.pdbx_strand_id
1 'polypeptide(L)' 'MPSAQLFLRGAKVNRDFHAALLDAANRAGVTVNEYCITATAEKLMASGRRFPGVFFAGDFDIAGVDKPAAEQAEAA' A
#
# COMPACT_ATOMS: atom_id res chain seq x y z
N MET A 1 14.18 -0.63 12.39
CA MET A 1 13.15 0.42 12.59
C MET A 1 12.15 -0.07 13.61
N PRO A 2 11.57 0.77 14.48
CA PRO A 2 10.51 0.35 15.39
C PRO A 2 9.26 -0.07 14.60
N SER A 3 8.67 -1.21 14.95
CA SER A 3 7.47 -1.77 14.30
C SER A 3 6.26 -1.71 15.24
N ALA A 4 5.06 -1.49 14.69
CA ALA A 4 3.80 -1.54 15.44
C ALA A 4 2.89 -2.66 14.89
N GLN A 5 2.23 -3.40 15.79
CA GLN A 5 1.32 -4.47 15.41
C GLN A 5 -0.06 -3.90 15.04
N LEU A 6 -0.55 -4.20 13.84
CA LEU A 6 -1.91 -3.87 13.41
C LEU A 6 -2.77 -5.15 13.37
N PHE A 7 -3.84 -5.18 14.16
CA PHE A 7 -4.83 -6.26 14.11
C PHE A 7 -6.10 -5.79 13.39
N LEU A 8 -6.29 -6.22 12.15
CA LEU A 8 -7.55 -6.02 11.42
C LEU A 8 -8.62 -6.99 11.93
N ARG A 9 -9.18 -6.72 13.12
CA ARG A 9 -10.24 -7.53 13.73
C ARG A 9 -11.63 -6.94 13.47
N GLY A 10 -12.61 -7.82 13.24
CA GLY A 10 -14.04 -7.47 13.34
C GLY A 10 -14.73 -6.97 12.06
N ALA A 11 -14.09 -6.99 10.89
CA ALA A 11 -14.73 -6.57 9.65
C ALA A 11 -15.71 -7.64 9.14
N LYS A 12 -17.00 -7.29 9.02
CA LYS A 12 -17.97 -8.01 8.20
C LYS A 12 -18.16 -7.24 6.91
N VAL A 13 -17.76 -7.84 5.80
CA VAL A 13 -17.84 -7.24 4.47
C VAL A 13 -18.87 -7.97 3.62
N ASN A 14 -19.29 -7.35 2.52
CA ASN A 14 -20.11 -8.01 1.53
C ASN A 14 -19.37 -9.25 0.98
N ARG A 15 -20.10 -10.35 0.73
CA ARG A 15 -19.56 -11.59 0.19
C ARG A 15 -18.85 -11.40 -1.15
N ASP A 16 -19.39 -10.56 -2.03
CA ASP A 16 -18.81 -10.36 -3.37
C ASP A 16 -17.51 -9.55 -3.27
N PHE A 17 -17.46 -8.57 -2.36
CA PHE A 17 -16.21 -7.89 -2.03
C PHE A 17 -15.19 -8.85 -1.42
N HIS A 18 -15.61 -9.72 -0.50
CA HIS A 18 -14.73 -10.72 0.11
C HIS A 18 -14.09 -11.63 -0.95
N ALA A 19 -14.88 -12.10 -1.92
CA ALA A 19 -14.39 -12.93 -3.02
C ALA A 19 -13.41 -12.16 -3.92
N ALA A 20 -13.74 -10.92 -4.29
CA ALA A 20 -12.88 -10.08 -5.11
C ALA A 20 -11.55 -9.75 -4.41
N LEU A 21 -11.59 -9.47 -3.10
CA LEU A 21 -10.40 -9.20 -2.29
C LEU A 21 -9.49 -10.42 -2.20
N LEU A 22 -10.06 -11.62 -1.99
CA LEU A 22 -9.29 -12.86 -1.98
C LEU A 22 -8.63 -13.15 -3.33
N ASP A 23 -9.37 -13.01 -4.43
CA ASP A 23 -8.82 -13.19 -5.77
C ASP A 23 -7.68 -12.20 -6.05
N ALA A 24 -7.85 -10.93 -5.71
CA ALA A 24 -6.81 -9.91 -5.88
C ALA A 24 -5.55 -10.21 -5.04
N ALA A 25 -5.72 -10.55 -3.76
CA ALA A 25 -4.60 -10.91 -2.88
C ALA A 25 -3.85 -12.15 -3.39
N ASN A 26 -4.59 -13.18 -3.84
CA ASN A 26 -4.01 -14.39 -4.43
C ASN A 26 -3.20 -14.10 -5.69
N ARG A 27 -3.72 -13.25 -6.60
CA ARG A 27 -2.99 -12.85 -7.82
C ARG A 27 -1.74 -12.05 -7.54
N ALA A 28 -1.77 -11.22 -6.51
CA ALA A 28 -0.61 -10.48 -6.03
C ALA A 28 0.38 -11.36 -5.24
N GLY A 29 0.02 -12.60 -4.91
CA GLY A 29 0.88 -13.52 -4.16
C GLY A 29 1.10 -13.13 -2.70
N VAL A 30 0.20 -12.32 -2.12
CA VAL A 30 0.31 -11.78 -0.75
C VAL A 30 -0.88 -12.18 0.11
N THR A 31 -0.76 -12.01 1.42
CA THR A 31 -1.89 -12.23 2.33
C THR A 31 -2.94 -11.14 2.18
N VAL A 32 -4.21 -11.43 2.52
CA VAL A 32 -5.29 -10.42 2.51
C VAL A 32 -4.96 -9.22 3.40
N ASN A 33 -4.35 -9.45 4.55
CA ASN A 33 -3.94 -8.36 5.44
C ASN A 33 -2.90 -7.47 4.76
N GLU A 34 -1.89 -8.07 4.15
CA GLU A 34 -0.83 -7.35 3.44
C GLU A 34 -1.38 -6.54 2.26
N TYR A 35 -2.29 -7.14 1.49
CA TYR A 35 -3.00 -6.46 0.41
C TYR A 35 -3.79 -5.23 0.92
N CYS A 36 -4.58 -5.39 1.98
CA CYS A 36 -5.36 -4.30 2.57
C CYS A 36 -4.49 -3.16 3.10
N ILE A 37 -3.39 -3.48 3.77
CA ILE A 37 -2.49 -2.47 4.35
C ILE A 37 -1.77 -1.72 3.22
N THR A 38 -1.30 -2.42 2.18
CA THR A 38 -0.66 -1.82 1.01
C THR A 38 -1.60 -0.87 0.27
N ALA A 39 -2.82 -1.32 -0.03
CA ALA A 39 -3.84 -0.47 -0.66
C ALA A 39 -4.22 0.74 0.21
N THR A 40 -4.23 0.59 1.53
CA THR A 40 -4.44 1.71 2.45
C THR A 40 -3.28 2.70 2.38
N ALA A 41 -2.05 2.21 2.34
CA ALA A 41 -0.86 3.04 2.25
C ALA A 41 -0.83 3.85 0.95
N GLU A 42 -1.13 3.24 -0.20
CA GLU A 42 -1.30 3.95 -1.47
C GLU A 42 -2.31 5.09 -1.36
N LYS A 43 -3.47 4.83 -0.76
CA LYS A 43 -4.49 5.85 -0.53
C LYS A 43 -4.01 6.97 0.40
N LEU A 44 -3.25 6.64 1.45
CA LEU A 44 -2.69 7.62 2.37
C LEU A 44 -1.63 8.48 1.68
N MET A 45 -0.79 7.91 0.82
CA MET A 45 0.20 8.66 0.03
C MET A 45 -0.50 9.59 -0.97
N ALA A 46 -1.52 9.11 -1.68
CA ALA A 46 -2.36 9.93 -2.55
C ALA A 46 -3.03 11.09 -1.80
N SER A 47 -3.29 10.93 -0.49
CA SER A 47 -3.81 12.01 0.38
C SER A 47 -2.74 12.96 0.94
N GLY A 48 -1.48 12.82 0.52
CA GLY A 48 -0.36 13.69 0.87
C GLY A 48 0.46 13.25 2.08
N ARG A 49 0.22 12.06 2.64
CA ARG A 49 1.03 11.52 3.76
C ARG A 49 2.31 10.90 3.22
N ARG A 50 3.41 11.02 3.96
CA ARG A 50 4.71 10.44 3.60
C ARG A 50 5.22 9.52 4.70
N PHE A 51 5.70 8.35 4.30
CA PHE A 51 6.34 7.37 5.16
C PHE A 51 7.35 6.58 4.31
N PRO A 52 8.43 6.04 4.91
CA PRO A 52 9.51 5.39 4.17
C PRO A 52 9.12 4.02 3.58
N GLY A 53 7.94 3.49 3.91
CA GLY A 53 7.43 2.19 3.48
C GLY A 53 6.39 1.64 4.47
N VAL A 54 5.82 0.46 4.21
CA VAL A 54 4.77 -0.14 5.05
C VAL A 54 5.31 -1.30 5.87
N PHE A 55 5.83 -2.31 5.19
CA PHE A 55 6.44 -3.51 5.76
C PHE A 55 7.96 -3.36 5.78
N PHE A 56 8.54 -2.84 4.71
CA PHE A 56 9.95 -2.55 4.58
C PHE A 56 10.16 -1.13 4.05
N ALA A 57 11.34 -0.55 4.31
CA ALA A 57 11.71 0.71 3.69
C ALA A 57 11.86 0.51 2.17
N GLY A 58 11.25 1.39 1.37
CA GLY A 58 11.29 1.33 -0.09
C GLY A 58 10.23 0.44 -0.75
N ASP A 59 9.20 -0.01 -0.03
CA ASP A 59 8.10 -0.81 -0.59
C ASP A 59 7.42 -0.17 -1.82
N PHE A 60 7.48 1.16 -1.93
CA PHE A 60 6.87 1.91 -3.05
C PHE A 60 7.88 2.44 -4.07
N ASP A 61 9.18 2.19 -3.86
CA ASP A 61 10.22 2.68 -4.77
C ASP A 61 10.29 1.85 -6.07
N ILE A 62 9.63 0.68 -6.10
CA ILE A 62 9.59 -0.24 -7.25
C ILE A 62 8.21 -0.20 -7.91
N ALA A 63 7.87 0.93 -8.56
CA ALA A 63 6.99 1.00 -9.75
C ALA A 63 6.64 2.46 -10.08
N GLY A 64 7.62 3.33 -10.35
CA GLY A 64 7.37 4.58 -11.08
C GLY A 64 6.32 5.54 -10.50
N VAL A 65 5.99 5.44 -9.20
CA VAL A 65 5.12 6.39 -8.51
C VAL A 65 5.99 7.56 -8.05
N ASP A 66 6.08 8.54 -8.93
CA ASP A 66 6.44 9.94 -8.67
C ASP A 66 7.65 10.20 -7.77
N LYS A 67 8.82 10.37 -8.42
CA LYS A 67 9.71 11.48 -8.02
C LYS A 67 8.84 12.74 -7.96
N PRO A 68 8.86 13.54 -6.88
CA PRO A 68 8.14 14.80 -6.86
C PRO A 68 8.63 15.66 -8.03
N ALA A 69 7.68 16.21 -8.79
CA ALA A 69 7.89 16.98 -10.02
C ALA A 69 8.85 18.19 -9.90
N ALA A 70 9.31 18.52 -8.69
CA ALA A 70 10.28 19.57 -8.44
C ALA A 70 11.72 19.21 -8.86
N GLU A 71 12.07 17.93 -9.04
CA GLU A 71 13.45 17.52 -9.37
C GLU A 71 13.68 17.31 -10.89
N GLN A 72 12.68 17.53 -11.73
CA GLN A 72 12.82 17.39 -13.20
C GLN A 72 13.18 18.72 -13.90
N ALA A 73 13.35 19.82 -13.16
CA ALA A 73 13.64 21.14 -13.73
C ALA A 73 15.13 21.51 -13.78
N GLU A 74 16.05 20.69 -13.26
CA GLU A 74 17.50 20.99 -13.21
C GLU A 74 18.34 20.08 -14.12
N ALA A 75 17.79 19.71 -15.27
CA ALA A 75 18.53 18.93 -16.29
C ALA A 75 18.12 19.28 -17.72
N ALA A 76 17.73 20.53 -17.97
CA ALA A 76 17.49 21.09 -19.31
C ALA A 76 18.39 22.29 -19.57
#